data_AF-A0A2E3X119-F1
#
_entry.id   AF-A0A2E3X119-F1
#
_cell.length_a   1.000
_cell.length_b   1.000
_cell.length_c   1.000
_cell.angle_alpha   90.00
_cell.angle_beta   90.00
_cell.angle_gamma   90.00
#
_symmetry.space_group_name_H-M   'P 1'
#
loop_
_entity.id
_entity.type
_entity.pdbx_description
1 polymer ?
#
loop_
_entity_poly.entity_id
_entity_poly.type
_entity_poly.pdbx_seq_one_letter_code
_entity_poly.pdbx_strand_id
1 'polypeptide(L)'
;MTTISNRGGGPFVAFLFILGWIFAIMGGLSYISETTSLLFAALFWLTAVIILIWNRVKNYQIKRLSMQSDWNEFEGDDETEFSALPNPSEFELDVPL
;
A
#
# COMPACT_ATOMS: atom_id res chain seq x y z
N MET A 1 4.40 -2.56 18.94
CA MET A 1 3.46 -3.35 18.12
C MET A 1 2.37 -2.44 17.59
N THR A 2 2.52 -1.94 16.36
CA THR A 2 1.57 -1.02 15.74
C THR A 2 0.54 -1.85 14.97
N THR A 3 -0.63 -2.06 15.56
CA THR A 3 -1.79 -2.66 14.87
C THR A 3 -2.26 -1.71 13.78
N ILE A 4 -1.85 -1.96 12.54
CA ILE A 4 -2.41 -1.31 11.35
C ILE A 4 -3.86 -1.79 11.25
N SER A 5 -4.76 -0.98 11.82
CA SER A 5 -6.20 -1.20 11.79
C SER A 5 -6.69 -1.04 10.34
N ASN A 6 -6.73 -2.13 9.59
CA ASN A 6 -7.32 -2.20 8.24
C ASN A 6 -8.86 -2.12 8.25
N ARG A 7 -9.45 -1.61 9.34
CA ARG A 7 -10.86 -1.83 9.71
C ARG A 7 -11.83 -0.80 9.11
N GLY A 8 -11.34 0.27 8.49
CA GLY A 8 -12.19 1.37 8.04
C GLY A 8 -12.87 1.20 6.67
N GLY A 9 -12.32 0.39 5.76
CA GLY A 9 -12.76 0.39 4.36
C GLY A 9 -13.39 -0.91 3.83
N GLY A 10 -13.12 -2.06 4.46
CA GLY A 10 -13.54 -3.37 3.96
C GLY A 10 -15.07 -3.55 3.82
N PRO A 11 -15.86 -3.24 4.86
CA PRO A 11 -17.32 -3.42 4.81
C PRO A 11 -18.01 -2.55 3.75
N PHE A 12 -17.52 -1.32 3.56
CA PHE A 12 -18.06 -0.39 2.57
C PHE A 12 -17.76 -0.85 1.13
N VAL A 13 -16.55 -1.35 0.87
CA VAL A 13 -16.20 -1.94 -0.44
C VAL A 13 -17.06 -3.18 -0.72
N ALA A 14 -17.24 -4.05 0.27
CA ALA A 14 -18.09 -5.23 0.13
C ALA A 14 -19.54 -4.84 -0.18
N PHE A 15 -20.07 -3.81 0.49
CA PHE A 15 -21.39 -3.26 0.22
C PHE A 15 -21.53 -2.76 -1.21
N LEU A 16 -20.57 -1.97 -1.72
CA LEU A 16 -20.58 -1.50 -3.11
C LEU A 16 -20.52 -2.67 -4.11
N PHE A 17 -19.72 -3.70 -3.81
CA PHE A 17 -19.60 -4.86 -4.66
C PHE A 17 -20.91 -5.65 -4.74
N ILE A 18 -21.60 -5.83 -3.62
CA ILE A 18 -22.92 -6.48 -3.53
C ILE A 18 -23.97 -5.66 -4.27
N LEU A 19 -23.96 -4.32 -4.14
CA LEU A 19 -24.87 -3.45 -4.90
C LEU A 19 -24.71 -3.65 -6.41
N GLY A 20 -23.49 -3.78 -6.90
CA GLY A 20 -23.24 -4.07 -8.32
C GLY A 20 -23.93 -5.36 -8.78
N TRP A 21 -23.86 -6.42 -7.96
CA TRP A 21 -24.57 -7.69 -8.24
C TRP A 21 -26.09 -7.56 -8.19
N ILE A 22 -26.63 -6.77 -7.25
CA ILE A 22 -28.08 -6.53 -7.18
C ILE A 22 -28.57 -5.87 -8.47
N PHE A 23 -27.86 -4.84 -8.95
CA PHE A 23 -28.21 -4.18 -10.22
C PHE A 23 -28.10 -5.13 -11.41
N ALA A 24 -27.04 -5.95 -11.49
CA ALA A 24 -26.89 -6.93 -12.56
C ALA A 24 -28.03 -7.98 -12.57
N ILE A 25 -28.43 -8.47 -11.38
CA ILE A 25 -29.55 -9.42 -11.25
C ILE A 25 -30.88 -8.76 -11.63
N MET A 26 -31.12 -7.51 -11.22
CA MET A 26 -32.33 -6.77 -11.61
C MET A 26 -32.44 -6.61 -13.13
N GLY A 27 -31.30 -6.40 -13.81
CA GLY A 27 -31.22 -6.40 -15.27
C GLY A 27 -31.56 -7.75 -15.89
N GLY A 28 -30.92 -8.82 -15.39
CA GLY A 28 -31.14 -10.19 -15.89
C GLY A 28 -32.57 -10.68 -15.68
N LEU A 29 -33.25 -10.21 -14.63
CA LEU A 29 -34.67 -10.49 -14.37
C LEU A 29 -35.63 -9.51 -15.07
N SER A 30 -35.12 -8.59 -15.90
CA SER A 30 -35.91 -7.59 -16.64
C SER A 30 -36.74 -6.64 -15.77
N TYR A 31 -36.35 -6.43 -14.50
CA TYR A 31 -36.98 -5.40 -13.66
C TYR A 31 -36.61 -3.97 -14.10
N ILE A 32 -35.43 -3.82 -14.72
CA ILE A 32 -34.91 -2.57 -15.29
C ILE A 32 -34.30 -2.91 -16.66
N SER A 33 -34.17 -1.92 -17.54
CA SER A 33 -33.42 -2.06 -18.79
C SER A 33 -32.04 -2.68 -18.55
N GLU A 34 -31.72 -3.73 -19.30
CA GLU A 34 -30.47 -4.47 -19.18
C GLU A 34 -29.25 -3.54 -19.32
N THR A 35 -29.29 -2.63 -20.28
CA THR A 35 -28.21 -1.67 -20.54
C THR A 35 -27.94 -0.74 -19.36
N THR A 36 -28.97 -0.19 -18.73
CA THR A 36 -28.80 0.69 -17.58
C THR A 36 -28.37 -0.09 -16.34
N SER A 37 -28.91 -1.30 -16.16
CA SER A 37 -28.55 -2.18 -15.06
C SER A 37 -27.06 -2.58 -15.09
N LEU A 38 -26.54 -2.92 -16.28
CA LEU A 38 -25.13 -3.27 -16.48
C LEU A 38 -24.23 -2.05 -16.29
N LEU A 39 -24.68 -0.87 -16.73
CA LEU A 39 -23.95 0.38 -16.51
C LEU A 39 -23.81 0.67 -15.01
N PHE A 40 -24.90 0.54 -14.23
CA PHE A 40 -24.83 0.71 -12.77
C PHE A 40 -23.94 -0.35 -12.13
N ALA A 41 -24.09 -1.62 -12.50
CA ALA A 41 -23.25 -2.70 -11.97
C ALA A 41 -21.75 -2.42 -12.19
N ALA A 42 -21.39 -2.01 -13.42
CA ALA A 42 -20.03 -1.64 -13.77
C ALA A 42 -19.51 -0.46 -12.94
N LEU A 43 -20.31 0.59 -12.75
CA LEU A 43 -19.92 1.74 -11.92
C LEU A 43 -19.67 1.35 -10.46
N PHE A 44 -20.53 0.51 -9.88
CA PHE A 44 -20.37 0.04 -8.51
C PHE A 44 -19.11 -0.80 -8.33
N TRP A 45 -18.86 -1.75 -9.23
CA TRP A 45 -17.64 -2.57 -9.20
C TRP A 45 -16.38 -1.73 -9.42
N LEU A 46 -16.40 -0.80 -10.37
CA LEU A 46 -15.27 0.08 -10.65
C LEU A 46 -14.95 0.97 -9.44
N THR A 47 -15.96 1.52 -8.79
CA THR A 47 -15.79 2.31 -7.55
C THR A 47 -15.19 1.45 -6.43
N ALA A 48 -15.67 0.22 -6.26
CA ALA A 48 -15.11 -0.72 -5.27
C ALA A 48 -13.62 -1.00 -5.53
N VAL A 49 -13.23 -1.24 -6.79
CA VAL A 49 -11.83 -1.46 -7.19
C VAL A 49 -10.97 -0.24 -6.91
N ILE A 50 -11.43 0.97 -7.25
CA ILE A 50 -10.69 2.21 -6.99
C ILE A 50 -10.42 2.37 -5.49
N ILE A 51 -11.42 2.13 -4.64
CA ILE A 51 -11.27 2.23 -3.18
C ILE A 51 -10.27 1.20 -2.66
N LEU A 52 -10.28 -0.03 -3.18
CA LEU A 52 -9.30 -1.06 -2.80
C LEU A 52 -7.87 -0.65 -3.16
N ILE A 53 -7.66 -0.14 -4.38
CA ILE A 53 -6.35 0.35 -4.82
C ILE A 53 -5.91 1.51 -3.94
N TRP A 54 -6.79 2.47 -3.68
CA TRP A 54 -6.50 3.63 -2.85
C TRP A 54 -6.12 3.24 -1.41
N ASN A 55 -6.87 2.33 -0.79
CA ASN A 55 -6.57 1.80 0.54
C ASN A 55 -5.21 1.09 0.56
N ARG A 56 -4.90 0.35 -0.50
CA ARG A 56 -3.61 -0.32 -0.65
C ARG A 56 -2.46 0.70 -0.77
N VAL A 57 -2.62 1.73 -1.59
CA VAL A 57 -1.62 2.81 -1.73
C VAL A 57 -1.40 3.55 -0.42
N LYS A 58 -2.48 3.91 0.29
CA LYS A 58 -2.38 4.53 1.63
C LYS A 58 -1.63 3.64 2.62
N ASN A 59 -1.95 2.34 2.66
CA ASN A 59 -1.23 1.40 3.54
C ASN A 59 0.26 1.30 3.15
N TYR A 60 0.61 1.31 1.86
CA TYR A 60 2.01 1.35 1.43
C TYR A 60 2.71 2.64 1.85
N GLN A 61 2.06 3.80 1.71
CA GLN A 61 2.63 5.08 2.14
C GLN A 61 2.89 5.11 3.65
N ILE A 62 1.92 4.67 4.45
CA ILE A 62 2.05 4.60 5.92
C ILE A 62 3.19 3.65 6.30
N LYS A 63 3.24 2.46 5.70
CA LYS A 63 4.29 1.47 6.00
C LYS A 63 5.68 1.94 5.56
N ARG A 64 5.78 2.71 4.48
CA ARG A 64 7.04 3.34 4.05
C ARG A 64 7.47 4.43 5.03
N LEU A 65 6.55 5.29 5.47
CA LEU A 65 6.83 6.35 6.44
C LEU A 65 7.31 5.78 7.77
N SER A 66 6.69 4.69 8.26
CA SER A 66 7.16 4.02 9.48
C SER A 66 8.55 3.42 9.33
N MET A 67 8.85 2.81 8.18
CA MET A 67 10.20 2.30 7.93
C MET A 67 11.24 3.43 7.88
N GLN A 68 10.88 4.57 7.27
CA GLN A 68 11.77 5.73 7.21
C GLN A 68 11.98 6.39 8.58
N SER A 69 10.97 6.41 9.46
CA SER A 69 11.16 6.89 10.84
C SER A 69 12.07 5.96 11.64
N ASP A 70 11.89 4.64 11.51
CA ASP A 70 12.72 3.65 12.20
C ASP A 70 14.19 3.74 11.74
N TRP A 71 14.44 4.01 10.45
CA TRP A 71 15.80 4.28 9.93
C TRP A 71 16.39 5.57 10.49
N ASN A 72 15.63 6.66 10.55
CA ASN A 72 16.11 7.93 11.12
C ASN A 72 16.36 7.83 12.64
N GLU A 73 15.64 6.97 13.35
CA GLU A 73 15.86 6.70 14.78
C GLU A 73 17.12 5.84 14.98
N PHE A 74 17.38 4.87 14.09
CA PHE A 74 18.61 4.09 14.10
C PHE A 74 19.87 4.93 13.77
N GLU A 75 19.74 5.91 12.88
CA GLU A 75 20.86 6.77 12.46
C GLU A 75 21.07 7.98 13.38
N GLY A 76 20.16 8.20 14.33
CA GLY A 76 20.21 9.29 15.31
C GLY A 76 20.92 8.95 16.63
N ASP A 77 21.30 7.69 16.85
CA ASP A 77 21.93 7.22 18.10
C ASP A 77 23.38 6.72 17.92
N ASP A 78 23.94 6.82 16.71
CA ASP A 78 25.36 6.53 16.47
C ASP A 78 26.19 7.83 16.59
N GLU A 79 26.30 8.33 17.82
CA GLU A 79 27.53 8.97 18.29
C GLU A 79 28.61 7.89 18.53
N THR A 80 28.79 6.95 17.59
CA THR A 80 30.02 6.20 17.56
C THR A 80 31.03 7.05 16.84
N GLU A 81 32.04 7.50 17.58
CA GLU A 81 33.31 7.92 17.01
C GLU A 81 33.68 6.92 15.91
N PHE A 82 33.45 7.31 14.65
CA PHE A 82 34.07 6.65 13.53
C PHE A 82 35.58 6.88 13.73
N SER A 83 36.22 5.95 14.42
CA SER A 83 37.66 5.72 14.30
C SER A 83 37.91 5.61 12.80
N ALA A 84 38.48 6.67 12.22
CA ALA A 84 38.88 6.67 10.83
C ALA A 84 39.59 5.34 10.55
N LEU A 85 39.16 4.63 9.51
CA LEU A 85 39.84 3.43 9.06
C LEU A 85 41.33 3.78 8.92
N PRO A 86 42.25 2.97 9.49
CA PRO A 86 43.68 3.26 9.42
C PRO A 86 44.08 3.45 7.97
N ASN A 87 44.87 4.51 7.73
CA ASN A 87 45.22 4.94 6.39
C ASN A 87 45.86 3.77 5.63
N PRO A 88 45.36 3.38 4.45
CA PRO A 88 45.91 2.27 3.69
C PRO A 88 47.39 2.44 3.34
N SER A 89 47.94 3.67 3.42
CA SER A 89 49.38 3.93 3.25
C SER A 89 50.24 3.50 4.44
N GLU A 90 49.66 3.14 5.59
CA GLU A 90 50.39 2.57 6.74
C GLU A 90 50.58 1.07 6.62
N PHE A 91 49.82 0.43 5.72
CA PHE A 91 50.11 -0.92 5.27
C PHE A 91 51.14 -0.80 4.17
N GLU A 92 52.42 -1.06 4.50
CA GLU A 92 53.45 -1.43 3.53
C GLU A 92 53.02 -2.74 2.84
N LEU A 93 51.98 -2.68 2.00
CA LEU A 93 51.67 -3.74 1.05
C LEU A 93 52.71 -3.60 -0.06
N ASP A 94 53.78 -4.37 0.07
CA ASP A 94 54.79 -4.58 -0.95
C ASP A 94 54.11 -5.32 -2.13
N VAL A 95 53.40 -4.57 -2.98
CA VAL A 95 52.73 -5.12 -4.16
C VAL A 95 53.76 -5.18 -5.29
N PRO A 96 54.18 -6.37 -5.75
CA PRO A 96 55.05 -6.47 -6.92
C PRO A 96 54.30 -6.02 -8.18
N LEU A 97 54.96 -5.16 -8.97
CA LEU A 97 54.52 -4.68 -10.29
C LEU A 97 54.27 -5.81 -11.29
#